data_AF-A0A964PFD6-F1
#
_entry.id   AF-A0A964PFD6-F1
#
_cell.length_a   1.000
_cell.length_b   1.000
_cell.length_c   1.000
_cell.angle_alpha   90.00
_cell.angle_beta   90.00
_cell.angle_gamma   90.00
#
_symmetry.space_group_name_H-M   'P 1'
#
loop_
_entity.id
_entity.type
_entity.pdbx_description
1 polymer ?
#
loop_
_entity_poly.entity_id
_entity_poly.type
_entity_poly.pdbx_seq_one_letter_code
_entity_poly.pdbx_strand_id
1 'polypeptide(L)'
;MNDPATIAIPEVGLGDGIVIGPDFVRFNQRDDIFNRSDWDVEVSGPKARAFYEGYFMSGAKARAVEGFTVWDYAYRNASWHIADVFADLKRDDGRHEGFTDLFTAHRPGSDQPLPVANPAAMTMEVKRIAKSFGAGLVGVARFDERRKSTTISGPPTR
;
A
#
# COMPACT_ATOMS: atom_id res chain seq x y z
N MET A 1 -5.13 45.29 -14.25
CA MET A 1 -3.97 44.40 -14.41
C MET A 1 -3.88 43.65 -13.08
N ASN A 2 -4.55 42.49 -12.99
CA ASN A 2 -4.64 41.73 -11.74
C ASN A 2 -3.45 40.77 -11.70
N ASP A 3 -2.55 41.02 -10.78
CA ASP A 3 -1.51 40.09 -10.35
C ASP A 3 -2.21 38.96 -9.57
N PRO A 4 -2.19 37.70 -10.05
CA PRO A 4 -2.71 36.60 -9.26
C PRO A 4 -1.73 36.39 -8.10
N ALA A 5 -2.19 36.76 -6.90
CA ALA A 5 -1.48 36.60 -5.65
C ALA A 5 -0.66 35.30 -5.63
N THR A 6 0.66 35.45 -5.74
CA THR A 6 1.60 34.38 -5.42
C THR A 6 1.43 34.14 -3.93
N ILE A 7 0.61 33.14 -3.57
CA ILE A 7 0.56 32.64 -2.19
C ILE A 7 1.93 32.02 -1.94
N ALA A 8 2.79 32.77 -1.26
CA ALA A 8 4.05 32.26 -0.75
C ALA A 8 3.72 31.21 0.31
N ILE A 9 3.67 29.94 -0.10
CA ILE A 9 3.59 28.81 0.81
C ILE A 9 4.98 28.68 1.43
N PRO A 10 5.15 28.84 2.76
CA PRO A 10 6.46 28.68 3.38
C PRO A 10 6.95 27.25 3.14
N GLU A 11 8.01 27.13 2.34
CA GLU A 11 8.58 25.86 1.91
C GLU A 11 9.31 25.19 3.08
N VAL A 12 8.68 24.18 3.68
CA VAL A 12 9.40 23.26 4.54
C VAL A 12 9.65 22.01 3.71
N GLY A 13 10.85 21.84 3.17
CA GLY A 13 11.16 20.71 2.29
C GLY A 13 10.97 19.36 2.99
N LEU A 14 10.44 18.36 2.26
CA LEU A 14 10.39 16.97 2.73
C LEU A 14 11.73 16.22 2.52
N GLY A 15 12.77 16.92 2.04
CA GLY A 15 13.93 16.28 1.43
C GLY A 15 13.56 15.58 0.11
N ASP A 16 14.54 15.45 -0.78
CA ASP A 16 14.44 14.63 -2.01
C ASP A 16 13.35 15.06 -3.02
N GLY A 17 13.09 16.37 -3.15
CA GLY A 17 12.26 16.92 -4.23
C GLY A 17 10.75 16.98 -3.97
N ILE A 18 10.30 16.72 -2.73
CA ILE A 18 8.90 16.91 -2.33
C ILE A 18 8.78 18.17 -1.45
N VAL A 19 7.85 19.05 -1.80
CA VAL A 19 7.53 20.28 -1.06
C VAL A 19 6.26 20.05 -0.24
N ILE A 20 6.27 20.43 1.04
CA ILE A 20 5.07 20.43 1.88
C ILE A 20 4.74 21.85 2.35
N GLY A 21 3.44 22.10 2.52
CA GLY A 21 2.93 23.34 3.08
C GLY A 21 2.88 23.33 4.62
N PRO A 22 2.61 24.49 5.24
CA PRO A 22 2.54 24.63 6.70
C PRO A 22 1.41 23.81 7.33
N ASP A 23 0.34 23.56 6.59
CA ASP A 23 -0.83 22.80 7.06
C ASP A 23 -0.72 21.29 6.80
N PHE A 24 0.48 20.80 6.46
CA PHE A 24 0.70 19.39 6.22
C PHE A 24 0.42 18.57 7.49
N VAL A 25 -0.46 17.58 7.33
CA VAL A 25 -0.71 16.55 8.34
C VAL A 25 -0.41 15.18 7.74
N ARG A 26 0.05 14.25 8.59
CA ARG A 26 0.28 12.86 8.17
C ARG A 26 -1.04 12.23 7.77
N PHE A 27 -1.01 11.43 6.70
CA PHE A 27 -2.16 10.72 6.21
C PHE A 27 -2.56 9.57 7.15
N ASN A 28 -3.86 9.45 7.45
CA ASN A 28 -4.40 8.30 8.15
C ASN A 28 -4.83 7.25 7.12
N GLN A 29 -4.28 6.04 7.21
CA GLN A 29 -4.60 4.96 6.26
C GLN A 29 -6.09 4.61 6.27
N ARG A 30 -6.79 4.78 7.40
CA ARG A 30 -8.25 4.61 7.47
C ARG A 30 -8.99 5.49 6.46
N ASP A 31 -8.40 6.63 6.07
CA ASP A 31 -8.97 7.60 5.16
C ASP A 31 -8.65 7.32 3.69
N ASP A 32 -7.93 6.23 3.37
CA ASP A 32 -7.79 5.81 1.97
C ASP A 32 -9.12 5.33 1.41
N ILE A 33 -9.29 5.44 0.09
CA ILE A 33 -10.59 5.22 -0.55
C ILE A 33 -11.09 3.77 -0.38
N PHE A 34 -10.19 2.80 -0.27
CA PHE A 34 -10.55 1.40 -0.10
C PHE A 34 -11.04 1.16 1.33
N ASN A 35 -10.32 1.68 2.32
CA ASN A 35 -10.75 1.61 3.72
C ASN A 35 -12.03 2.42 3.98
N ARG A 36 -12.13 3.65 3.48
CA ARG A 36 -13.35 4.48 3.61
C ARG A 36 -14.57 3.85 2.99
N SER A 37 -14.42 3.13 1.88
CA SER A 37 -15.56 2.45 1.26
C SER A 37 -16.22 1.39 2.14
N ASP A 38 -15.55 0.95 3.22
CA ASP A 38 -16.09 0.05 4.23
C ASP A 38 -16.82 0.80 5.35
N TRP A 39 -16.20 1.83 5.96
CA TRP A 39 -16.73 2.47 7.17
C TRP A 39 -17.44 3.82 6.95
N ASP A 40 -17.13 4.54 5.88
CA ASP A 40 -17.64 5.88 5.60
C ASP A 40 -18.92 5.78 4.76
N VAL A 41 -20.06 6.14 5.36
CA VAL A 41 -21.38 6.06 4.71
C VAL A 41 -21.52 6.93 3.47
N GLU A 42 -20.74 8.01 3.35
CA GLU A 42 -20.76 8.87 2.16
C GLU A 42 -20.04 8.20 0.99
N VAL A 43 -19.07 7.31 1.27
CA VAL A 43 -18.29 6.58 0.27
C VAL A 43 -18.87 5.18 0.00
N SER A 44 -19.44 4.53 1.01
CA SER A 44 -19.98 3.16 0.99
C SER A 44 -21.34 3.05 0.26
N GLY A 45 -21.38 3.54 -0.98
CA GLY A 45 -22.55 3.50 -1.84
C GLY A 45 -22.69 2.21 -2.66
N PRO A 46 -23.79 2.06 -3.41
CA PRO A 46 -24.02 0.89 -4.27
C PRO A 46 -22.91 0.63 -5.29
N LYS A 47 -22.23 1.68 -5.77
CA LYS A 47 -21.11 1.56 -6.71
C LYS A 47 -19.86 0.96 -6.05
N ALA A 48 -19.55 1.36 -4.82
CA ALA A 48 -18.42 0.81 -4.08
C ALA A 48 -18.66 -0.67 -3.77
N ARG A 49 -19.88 -1.02 -3.33
CA ARG A 49 -20.26 -2.41 -3.13
C ARG A 49 -20.16 -3.24 -4.41
N ALA A 50 -20.68 -2.72 -5.53
CA ALA A 50 -20.60 -3.40 -6.82
C ALA A 50 -19.16 -3.61 -7.32
N PHE A 51 -18.23 -2.70 -6.97
CA PHE A 51 -16.80 -2.87 -7.27
C PHE A 51 -16.24 -4.12 -6.55
N TYR A 52 -16.49 -4.26 -5.25
CA TYR A 52 -16.01 -5.42 -4.48
C TYR A 52 -16.72 -6.72 -4.85
N GLU A 53 -18.04 -6.68 -5.07
CA GLU A 53 -18.78 -7.85 -5.57
C GLU A 53 -18.24 -8.33 -6.93
N GLY A 54 -17.73 -7.40 -7.75
CA GLY A 54 -17.11 -7.70 -9.04
C GLY A 54 -15.83 -8.54 -8.98
N TYR A 55 -15.22 -8.71 -7.80
CA TYR A 55 -14.07 -9.61 -7.63
C TYR A 55 -14.45 -11.09 -7.66
N PHE A 56 -15.72 -11.42 -7.42
CA PHE A 56 -16.25 -12.78 -7.42
C PHE A 56 -16.96 -13.08 -8.74
N MET A 57 -16.80 -14.30 -9.31
CA MET A 57 -17.44 -14.68 -10.58
C MET A 57 -18.95 -14.42 -10.62
N SER A 58 -19.65 -14.64 -9.52
CA SER A 58 -21.11 -14.44 -9.43
C SER A 58 -21.51 -12.96 -9.53
N GLY A 59 -20.64 -12.04 -9.11
CA GLY A 59 -20.82 -10.59 -9.21
C GLY A 59 -20.01 -9.94 -10.34
N ALA A 60 -19.11 -10.70 -10.97
CA ALA A 60 -18.29 -10.26 -12.07
C ALA A 60 -19.19 -9.95 -13.26
N LYS A 61 -19.47 -8.67 -13.46
CA LYS A 61 -19.91 -8.15 -14.75
C LYS A 61 -18.69 -8.18 -15.66
N ALA A 62 -18.22 -9.38 -16.04
CA ALA A 62 -17.25 -9.53 -17.11
C ALA A 62 -17.74 -8.61 -18.21
N ARG A 63 -16.97 -7.56 -18.50
CA ARG A 63 -17.38 -6.62 -19.53
C ARG A 63 -17.62 -7.49 -20.76
N ALA A 64 -18.77 -7.35 -21.41
CA ALA A 64 -19.04 -8.01 -22.68
C ALA A 64 -18.17 -7.34 -23.77
N VAL A 65 -16.85 -7.43 -23.57
CA VAL A 65 -15.82 -6.97 -24.48
C VAL A 65 -15.24 -8.22 -25.11
N GLU A 66 -15.04 -8.14 -26.42
CA GLU A 66 -14.36 -9.18 -27.16
C GLU A 66 -12.99 -9.45 -26.53
N GLY A 67 -12.71 -10.72 -26.19
CA GLY A 67 -11.42 -11.15 -25.62
C GLY A 67 -11.36 -11.33 -24.10
N PHE A 68 -12.44 -11.07 -23.34
CA PHE A 68 -12.48 -11.46 -21.92
C PHE A 68 -13.27 -12.76 -21.74
N THR A 69 -12.54 -13.87 -21.63
CA THR A 69 -13.08 -15.22 -21.53
C THR A 69 -12.92 -15.81 -20.13
N VAL A 70 -13.42 -17.03 -19.94
CA VAL A 70 -13.18 -17.80 -18.71
C VAL A 70 -11.70 -18.06 -18.45
N TRP A 71 -10.86 -18.15 -19.50
CA TRP A 71 -9.42 -18.33 -19.36
C TRP A 71 -8.74 -17.10 -18.77
N ASP A 72 -9.16 -15.90 -19.19
CA ASP A 72 -8.62 -14.64 -18.68
C ASP A 72 -8.99 -14.45 -17.21
N TYR A 73 -10.21 -14.83 -16.83
CA TYR A 73 -10.61 -14.83 -15.43
C TYR A 73 -9.82 -15.86 -14.60
N ALA A 74 -9.66 -17.08 -15.10
CA ALA A 74 -8.89 -18.12 -14.43
C ALA A 74 -7.42 -17.70 -14.25
N TYR A 75 -6.83 -17.10 -15.29
CA TYR A 75 -5.46 -16.57 -15.25
C TYR A 75 -5.33 -15.43 -14.23
N ARG A 76 -6.27 -14.47 -14.24
CA ARG A 76 -6.33 -13.41 -13.24
C ARG A 76 -6.40 -14.02 -11.83
N ASN A 77 -7.32 -14.93 -11.55
CA ASN A 77 -7.42 -15.53 -10.22
C ASN A 77 -6.16 -16.31 -9.82
N ALA A 78 -5.54 -17.04 -10.74
CA ALA A 78 -4.28 -17.72 -10.49
C ALA A 78 -3.16 -16.72 -10.13
N SER A 79 -3.11 -15.56 -10.79
CA SER A 79 -2.10 -14.53 -10.52
C SER A 79 -2.27 -13.85 -9.15
N TRP A 80 -3.51 -13.81 -8.61
CA TRP A 80 -3.80 -13.24 -7.29
C TRP A 80 -3.62 -14.23 -6.15
N HIS A 81 -3.50 -15.53 -6.43
CA HIS A 81 -3.57 -16.59 -5.41
C HIS A 81 -2.66 -16.37 -4.19
N ILE A 82 -1.38 -16.05 -4.39
CA ILE A 82 -0.44 -15.87 -3.27
C ILE A 82 -0.73 -14.60 -2.48
N ALA A 83 -1.12 -13.52 -3.17
CA ALA A 83 -1.49 -12.27 -2.50
C ALA A 83 -2.74 -12.45 -1.64
N ASP A 84 -3.75 -13.14 -2.16
CA ASP A 84 -4.99 -13.44 -1.44
C ASP A 84 -4.72 -14.34 -0.22
N VAL A 85 -3.85 -15.35 -0.35
CA VAL A 85 -3.45 -16.21 0.77
C VAL A 85 -2.87 -15.40 1.93
N PHE A 86 -1.97 -14.44 1.67
CA PHE A 86 -1.41 -13.62 2.75
C PHE A 86 -2.42 -12.60 3.30
N ALA A 87 -3.23 -11.99 2.44
CA ALA A 87 -4.26 -11.04 2.87
C ALA A 87 -5.30 -11.69 3.78
N ASP A 88 -5.64 -12.96 3.52
CA ASP A 88 -6.67 -13.68 4.30
C ASP A 88 -6.09 -14.46 5.49
N LEU A 89 -4.77 -14.68 5.57
CA LEU A 89 -4.12 -15.45 6.64
C LEU A 89 -4.45 -14.95 8.05
N LYS A 90 -4.67 -13.64 8.20
CA LYS A 90 -4.93 -12.94 9.47
C LYS A 90 -6.22 -12.14 9.44
N ARG A 91 -7.13 -12.49 8.53
CA ARG A 91 -8.42 -11.81 8.36
C ARG A 91 -9.27 -11.83 9.62
N ASP A 92 -9.28 -12.96 10.35
CA ASP A 92 -10.03 -13.09 11.61
C ASP A 92 -9.48 -12.18 12.72
N ASP A 93 -8.21 -11.80 12.63
CA ASP A 93 -7.57 -10.81 13.50
C ASP A 93 -7.78 -9.36 12.98
N GLY A 94 -8.55 -9.19 11.91
CA GLY A 94 -8.79 -7.90 11.25
C GLY A 94 -7.59 -7.36 10.48
N ARG A 95 -6.65 -8.22 10.06
CA ARG A 95 -5.41 -7.82 9.37
C ARG A 95 -5.36 -8.34 7.94
N HIS A 96 -4.93 -7.48 7.02
CA HIS A 96 -4.69 -7.82 5.62
C HIS A 96 -3.21 -7.62 5.27
N GLU A 97 -2.40 -8.65 5.55
CA GLU A 97 -0.95 -8.59 5.41
C GLU A 97 -0.51 -8.44 3.95
N GLY A 98 0.44 -7.54 3.72
CA GLY A 98 0.92 -7.20 2.37
C GLY A 98 0.09 -6.13 1.65
N PHE A 99 -1.04 -5.71 2.23
CA PHE A 99 -1.89 -4.63 1.73
C PHE A 99 -1.96 -3.50 2.75
N THR A 100 -2.86 -3.61 3.72
CA THR A 100 -3.02 -2.60 4.77
C THR A 100 -2.12 -2.86 5.97
N ASP A 101 -1.53 -4.06 6.06
CA ASP A 101 -0.71 -4.48 7.19
C ASP A 101 0.64 -5.05 6.82
N LEU A 102 1.56 -4.96 7.79
CA LEU A 102 2.87 -5.60 7.68
C LEU A 102 2.74 -7.13 7.77
N PHE A 103 3.60 -7.81 7.02
CA PHE A 103 3.72 -9.27 7.10
C PHE A 103 4.18 -9.73 8.49
N THR A 104 3.56 -10.79 8.99
CA THR A 104 4.07 -11.51 10.15
C THR A 104 5.26 -12.37 9.73
N ALA A 105 6.39 -12.21 10.41
CA ALA A 105 7.52 -13.11 10.22
C ALA A 105 7.18 -14.50 10.80
N HIS A 106 7.16 -15.53 9.96
CA HIS A 106 6.86 -16.91 10.38
C HIS A 106 7.93 -17.53 11.28
N ARG A 107 9.16 -17.01 11.22
CA ARG A 107 10.28 -17.42 12.06
C ARG A 107 11.00 -16.19 12.57
N PRO A 108 11.52 -16.21 13.81
CA PRO A 108 12.34 -15.12 14.30
C PRO A 108 13.57 -14.95 13.41
N GLY A 109 14.02 -13.71 13.27
CA GLY A 109 15.34 -13.42 12.73
C GLY A 109 16.44 -13.92 13.66
N SER A 110 17.71 -13.74 13.26
CA SER A 110 18.81 -13.99 14.17
C SER A 110 18.76 -13.02 15.35
N ASP A 111 19.04 -13.52 16.56
CA ASP A 111 19.19 -12.69 17.77
C ASP A 111 20.49 -11.87 17.76
N GLN A 112 21.40 -12.15 16.82
CA GLN A 112 22.66 -11.44 16.67
C GLN A 112 22.48 -10.24 15.74
N PRO A 113 22.66 -8.99 16.23
CA PRO A 113 22.61 -7.82 15.36
C PRO A 113 23.76 -7.89 14.36
N LEU A 114 23.48 -7.58 13.10
CA LEU A 114 24.50 -7.50 12.07
C LEU A 114 25.19 -6.12 12.14
N PRO A 115 26.47 -6.02 12.53
CA PRO A 115 27.16 -4.73 12.54
C PRO A 115 27.36 -4.23 11.11
N VAL A 116 26.88 -3.01 10.84
CA VAL A 116 27.06 -2.35 9.54
C VAL A 116 28.23 -1.38 9.63
N ALA A 117 29.42 -1.85 9.26
CA ALA A 117 30.63 -1.01 9.24
C ALA A 117 30.68 -0.05 8.04
N ASN A 118 30.14 -0.48 6.88
CA ASN A 118 30.16 0.30 5.64
C ASN A 118 28.74 0.35 5.03
N PRO A 119 28.03 1.48 5.15
CA PRO A 119 26.69 1.64 4.58
C PRO A 119 26.62 1.46 3.06
N ALA A 120 27.68 1.83 2.32
CA ALA A 120 27.72 1.63 0.86
C ALA A 120 27.79 0.15 0.50
N ALA A 121 28.61 -0.63 1.21
CA ALA A 121 28.69 -2.08 1.04
C ALA A 121 27.36 -2.75 1.40
N MET A 122 26.74 -2.36 2.51
CA MET A 122 25.42 -2.88 2.91
C MET A 122 24.33 -2.52 1.89
N THR A 123 24.37 -1.32 1.34
CA THR A 123 23.44 -0.90 0.27
C THR A 123 23.57 -1.77 -0.97
N MET A 124 24.80 -2.09 -1.39
CA MET A 124 25.02 -3.01 -2.51
C MET A 124 24.46 -4.41 -2.22
N GLU A 125 24.67 -4.91 -1.00
CA GLU A 125 24.20 -6.23 -0.59
C GLU A 125 22.67 -6.31 -0.55
N VAL A 126 22.00 -5.33 0.06
CA VAL A 126 20.53 -5.25 0.08
C VAL A 126 19.97 -5.18 -1.35
N LYS A 127 20.58 -4.39 -2.24
CA LYS A 127 20.17 -4.29 -3.65
C LYS A 127 20.36 -5.61 -4.40
N ARG A 128 21.45 -6.33 -4.14
CA ARG A 128 21.72 -7.65 -4.72
C ARG A 128 20.65 -8.66 -4.29
N ILE A 129 20.35 -8.72 -2.98
CA ILE A 129 19.33 -9.59 -2.41
C ILE A 129 17.95 -9.28 -2.99
N ALA A 130 17.55 -8.00 -3.03
CA ALA A 130 16.27 -7.58 -3.59
C ALA A 130 16.08 -8.03 -5.04
N LYS A 131 17.12 -7.90 -5.88
CA LYS A 131 17.08 -8.38 -7.26
C LYS A 131 16.93 -9.90 -7.37
N SER A 132 17.60 -10.66 -6.49
CA SER A 132 17.44 -12.12 -6.43
C SER A 132 15.99 -12.54 -6.07
N PHE A 133 15.26 -11.70 -5.34
CA PHE A 133 13.83 -11.88 -5.05
C PHE A 133 12.90 -11.33 -6.14
N GLY A 134 13.42 -10.92 -7.30
CA GLY A 134 12.63 -10.50 -8.47
C GLY A 134 12.34 -9.00 -8.57
N ALA A 135 12.94 -8.15 -7.73
CA ALA A 135 12.76 -6.71 -7.86
C ALA A 135 13.37 -6.17 -9.16
N GLY A 136 12.55 -5.59 -10.04
CA GLY A 136 13.01 -4.94 -11.27
C GLY A 136 13.80 -3.64 -11.01
N LEU A 137 13.45 -2.91 -9.95
CA LEU A 137 14.15 -1.71 -9.47
C LEU A 137 14.26 -1.73 -7.94
N VAL A 138 15.36 -1.20 -7.43
CA VAL A 138 15.61 -1.09 -5.98
C VAL A 138 16.39 0.18 -5.64
N GLY A 139 15.84 0.97 -4.73
CA GLY A 139 16.42 2.21 -4.21
C GLY A 139 16.50 2.17 -2.69
N VAL A 140 17.38 3.00 -2.12
CA VAL A 140 17.48 3.23 -0.68
C VAL A 140 17.39 4.74 -0.48
N ALA A 141 16.53 5.16 0.44
CA ALA A 141 16.33 6.55 0.81
C ALA A 141 16.31 6.68 2.34
N ARG A 142 16.50 7.91 2.83
CA ARG A 142 16.36 8.18 4.26
C ARG A 142 14.90 7.95 4.66
N PHE A 143 14.70 7.31 5.80
CA PHE A 143 13.37 7.18 6.36
C PHE A 143 12.85 8.56 6.82
N ASP A 144 11.62 8.89 6.42
CA ASP A 144 10.94 10.12 6.78
C ASP A 144 9.58 9.80 7.36
N GLU A 145 9.42 10.05 8.67
CA GLU A 145 8.21 9.76 9.42
C GLU A 145 6.97 10.47 8.87
N ARG A 146 7.15 11.60 8.19
CA ARG A 146 6.05 12.36 7.57
C ARG A 146 5.37 11.56 6.44
N ARG A 147 6.10 10.65 5.78
CA ARG A 147 5.56 9.77 4.73
C ARG A 147 4.82 8.55 5.31
N LYS A 148 5.05 8.20 6.57
CA LYS A 148 4.42 7.02 7.20
C LYS A 148 2.98 7.35 7.60
N SER A 149 2.02 6.52 7.20
CA SER A 149 0.63 6.64 7.67
C SER A 149 0.54 6.44 9.20
N THR A 150 -0.46 7.03 9.84
CA THR A 150 -0.60 7.00 11.32
C THR A 150 -1.23 5.72 11.86
N THR A 151 -2.10 5.06 11.10
CA THR A 151 -2.81 3.84 11.51
C THR A 151 -2.37 2.69 10.61
N ILE A 152 -1.89 1.61 11.20
CA ILE A 152 -1.68 0.29 10.59
C ILE A 152 -2.35 -0.67 11.59
N SER A 153 -3.48 -1.27 11.21
CA SER A 153 -4.36 -2.14 12.01
C SER A 153 -4.55 -1.82 13.50
N GLY A 154 -5.75 -1.39 13.85
CA GLY A 154 -6.36 -1.57 15.17
C GLY A 154 -7.86 -1.77 14.96
N PRO A 155 -8.59 -2.49 15.84
CA PRO A 155 -10.03 -2.63 15.69
C PRO A 155 -10.67 -1.23 15.63
N PRO A 156 -11.76 -1.05 14.87
CA PRO A 156 -12.44 0.23 14.81
C PRO A 156 -12.80 0.63 16.24
N THR A 157 -12.19 1.70 16.75
CA THR A 157 -12.73 2.37 17.92
C THR A 157 -14.12 2.84 17.51
N ARG A 158 -15.13 2.18 18.09
CA ARG A 158 -16.52 2.62 18.06
C ARG A 158 -16.65 4.03 18.62
#